data_AF-A0A7S1F2I6-F1
#
_entry.id   AF-A0A7S1F2I6-F1
#
_cell.length_a   1.000
_cell.length_b   1.000
_cell.length_c   1.000
_cell.angle_alpha   90.00
_cell.angle_beta   90.00
_cell.angle_gamma   90.00
#
_symmetry.space_group_name_H-M   'P 1'
#
loop_
_entity.id
_entity.type
_entity.pdbx_description
1 polymer ?
#
loop_
_entity_poly.entity_id
_entity_poly.type
_entity_poly.pdbx_seq_one_letter_code
_entity_poly.pdbx_strand_id
1 'polypeptide(L)'
;ILAQGSNSKSRSDSVSVISSRSELVSSFAMRLLLFLLSWTCSSSLRSASRVSFGQEKRASYCMGSGQSCSGDECCPGFENTWYKSFPCPEAGPQFYDQCESPSRIDLYNASVFTFNKVEYKNLDATTGNVGMLMKEASTYLGVSRDLLVYAVDDDGEQTPINGTTDVWLDHDHDGTILVLKMTTMTRISLRFNWGVMENGVWTPKSLPWLMLTFMDLDSGNPRKAMETISTPDASRYSAGEDVTVTDTDGIISFACYVRGNVPNPTSSILTEEQERVAASLEFENKEHFTMTVENVATALYRRVFFTGITTLNWPELGPSPATQSPTPAPTAAQTPAAIGDPHIQTITGMKFDLWKTGWSTFVKIPQSEEESVKLLVRGDVRRYGRDPCAPSFLHQVHVNGTWLGGHAVIVRAGSLESSDPMSVTIDGGEPLHLIGNSETFFIDESHLRLRGDIVPASTEWGADGRIRMNLGSTELSIVQHTEGRGEAGNAMLDLSVAGLGGIMEPVGGWLGVDGPQLAGERPIECMED
;
A
#
# COMPACT_ATOMS: atom_id res chain seq x y z
N ILE A 1 14.30 -6.85 81.18
CA ILE A 1 13.78 -5.49 80.92
C ILE A 1 14.63 -4.89 79.79
N LEU A 2 14.00 -4.71 78.61
CA LEU A 2 14.21 -3.76 77.49
C LEU A 2 15.56 -3.00 77.35
N ALA A 3 16.13 -2.68 76.18
CA ALA A 3 15.83 -2.90 74.76
C ALA A 3 16.99 -2.36 73.85
N GLN A 4 16.89 -2.69 72.56
CA GLN A 4 17.41 -2.02 71.34
C GLN A 4 18.90 -2.12 70.94
N GLY A 5 19.12 -2.52 69.67
CA GLY A 5 19.95 -1.73 68.75
C GLY A 5 21.15 -2.37 68.06
N SER A 6 20.94 -2.77 66.78
CA SER A 6 21.87 -2.63 65.64
C SER A 6 23.00 -3.65 65.35
N ASN A 7 22.94 -4.13 64.10
CA ASN A 7 23.98 -4.31 63.10
C ASN A 7 25.27 -5.15 63.34
N SER A 8 25.38 -6.16 62.47
CA SER A 8 26.45 -6.38 61.49
C SER A 8 27.31 -7.64 61.65
N LYS A 9 27.46 -8.29 60.48
CA LYS A 9 28.61 -9.05 59.96
C LYS A 9 29.13 -10.27 60.76
N SER A 10 29.18 -11.36 59.98
CA SER A 10 30.32 -12.26 59.77
C SER A 10 30.17 -13.69 60.27
N ARG A 11 30.75 -14.59 59.44
CA ARG A 11 31.36 -15.90 59.76
C ARG A 11 30.40 -17.04 60.15
N SER A 12 30.40 -18.09 59.32
CA SER A 12 31.20 -19.33 59.45
C SER A 12 30.58 -20.23 60.54
N ASP A 13 30.40 -21.53 60.42
CA ASP A 13 30.99 -22.61 59.64
C ASP A 13 29.90 -23.68 59.44
N SER A 14 30.01 -24.58 58.47
CA SER A 14 30.34 -26.01 58.68
C SER A 14 29.33 -26.84 57.89
N VAL A 15 29.58 -28.00 57.29
CA VAL A 15 30.75 -28.85 57.10
C VAL A 15 30.37 -29.83 55.96
N SER A 16 31.35 -30.16 55.10
CA SER A 16 31.54 -31.33 54.23
C SER A 16 30.35 -32.22 53.77
N VAL A 17 30.39 -32.68 52.51
CA VAL A 17 30.80 -34.06 52.12
C VAL A 17 31.01 -34.13 50.59
N ILE A 18 32.29 -34.26 50.22
CA ILE A 18 32.89 -35.13 49.19
C ILE A 18 32.01 -35.60 48.02
N SER A 19 32.39 -35.24 46.78
CA SER A 19 32.62 -36.23 45.71
C SER A 19 33.42 -35.65 44.54
N SER A 20 34.51 -36.35 44.25
CA SER A 20 35.44 -36.34 43.11
C SER A 20 35.10 -35.55 41.84
N ARG A 21 36.11 -34.83 41.31
CA ARG A 21 36.75 -35.15 40.01
C ARG A 21 38.07 -34.40 39.86
N SER A 22 39.08 -35.18 39.46
CA SER A 22 40.49 -34.84 39.30
C SER A 22 40.75 -33.95 38.09
N GLU A 23 41.50 -32.88 38.30
CA GLU A 23 42.11 -32.06 37.27
C GLU A 23 43.45 -32.63 36.76
N LEU A 24 43.71 -32.27 35.50
CA LEU A 24 44.97 -32.04 34.80
C LEU A 24 46.30 -32.16 35.57
N VAL A 25 47.30 -32.75 34.90
CA VAL A 25 48.71 -32.49 35.14
C VAL A 25 49.48 -32.38 33.81
N SER A 26 49.90 -31.14 33.51
CA SER A 26 51.27 -30.71 33.16
C SER A 26 51.99 -31.19 31.87
N SER A 27 52.45 -30.20 31.09
CA SER A 27 53.89 -29.85 30.91
C SER A 27 54.42 -29.77 29.47
N PHE A 28 54.89 -28.57 29.12
CA PHE A 28 56.12 -28.24 28.39
C PHE A 28 56.54 -29.01 27.11
N ALA A 29 56.49 -28.26 26.00
CA ALA A 29 57.59 -27.99 25.06
C ALA A 29 58.54 -29.12 24.63
N MET A 30 58.50 -29.50 23.34
CA MET A 30 59.67 -29.98 22.63
C MET A 30 59.70 -29.53 21.16
N ARG A 31 60.93 -29.30 20.71
CA ARG A 31 61.44 -28.55 19.56
C ARG A 31 61.57 -29.42 18.29
N LEU A 32 61.27 -28.79 17.14
CA LEU A 32 62.17 -28.57 15.99
C LEU A 32 62.50 -29.73 15.01
N LEU A 33 62.35 -29.38 13.72
CA LEU A 33 63.17 -29.64 12.50
C LEU A 33 62.66 -30.59 11.40
N LEU A 34 63.02 -30.17 10.17
CA LEU A 34 63.08 -30.82 8.84
C LEU A 34 61.96 -30.36 7.88
N PHE A 35 62.17 -29.70 6.73
CA PHE A 35 63.36 -29.42 5.91
C PHE A 35 63.07 -28.22 4.96
N LEU A 36 64.09 -27.39 4.71
CA LEU A 36 64.18 -26.38 3.65
C LEU A 36 64.95 -26.92 2.42
N LEU A 37 64.81 -26.22 1.28
CA LEU A 37 65.57 -26.21 0.01
C LEU A 37 64.75 -26.76 -1.19
N SER A 38 64.63 -26.11 -2.36
CA SER A 38 65.46 -25.08 -3.01
C SER A 38 64.85 -24.57 -4.35
N TRP A 39 65.21 -23.33 -4.72
CA TRP A 39 65.43 -22.81 -6.10
C TRP A 39 64.19 -22.52 -6.97
N THR A 40 64.06 -21.46 -7.79
CA THR A 40 64.95 -20.39 -8.29
C THR A 40 64.07 -19.24 -8.84
N CYS A 41 64.66 -18.05 -8.97
CA CYS A 41 64.09 -16.87 -9.63
C CYS A 41 63.92 -17.10 -11.15
N SER A 42 62.76 -16.74 -11.72
CA SER A 42 62.59 -16.45 -13.15
C SER A 42 61.32 -15.61 -13.36
N SER A 43 61.50 -14.51 -14.07
CA SER A 43 60.53 -13.50 -14.46
C SER A 43 59.42 -14.06 -15.36
N SER A 44 58.18 -13.73 -15.05
CA SER A 44 57.09 -13.59 -16.02
C SER A 44 55.99 -12.75 -15.39
N LEU A 45 55.76 -11.55 -15.95
CA LEU A 45 54.52 -10.82 -15.71
C LEU A 45 53.35 -11.72 -16.12
N ARG A 46 52.63 -12.27 -15.13
CA ARG A 46 51.25 -12.69 -15.32
C ARG A 46 50.39 -11.64 -14.66
N SER A 47 49.70 -10.88 -15.51
CA SER A 47 48.54 -10.10 -15.12
C SER A 47 47.62 -11.02 -14.33
N ALA A 48 47.61 -10.87 -13.00
CA ALA A 48 46.55 -11.43 -12.19
C ALA A 48 45.32 -10.61 -12.54
N SER A 49 44.53 -11.12 -13.49
CA SER A 49 43.17 -10.65 -13.71
C SER A 49 42.51 -10.56 -12.34
N ARG A 50 42.18 -9.33 -11.92
CA ARG A 50 41.23 -9.13 -10.84
C ARG A 50 39.98 -9.89 -11.27
N VAL A 51 39.71 -11.03 -10.65
CA VAL A 51 38.36 -11.56 -10.63
C VAL A 51 37.60 -10.57 -9.78
N SER A 52 37.02 -9.59 -10.48
CA SER A 52 35.91 -8.81 -9.93
C SER A 52 34.87 -9.85 -9.55
N PHE A 53 34.66 -10.05 -8.25
CA PHE A 53 33.37 -10.55 -7.78
C PHE A 53 32.35 -9.52 -8.27
N GLY A 54 31.80 -9.75 -9.47
CA GLY A 54 30.60 -9.07 -9.90
C GLY A 54 29.55 -9.37 -8.83
N GLN A 55 28.99 -8.33 -8.23
CA GLN A 55 27.68 -8.47 -7.60
C GLN A 55 26.79 -9.13 -8.67
N GLU A 56 26.33 -10.35 -8.41
CA GLU A 56 25.24 -10.92 -9.20
C GLU A 56 24.08 -9.93 -9.09
N LYS A 57 23.82 -9.24 -10.19
CA LYS A 57 22.73 -8.27 -10.30
C LYS A 57 21.45 -9.09 -10.16
N ARG A 58 20.76 -8.94 -9.04
CA ARG A 58 19.47 -9.60 -8.78
C ARG A 58 18.56 -9.23 -9.95
N ALA A 59 17.96 -10.24 -10.60
CA ALA A 59 17.08 -10.01 -11.74
C ALA A 59 15.96 -9.03 -11.34
N SER A 60 15.72 -8.02 -12.19
CA SER A 60 14.56 -7.15 -12.07
C SER A 60 13.33 -7.85 -12.63
N TYR A 61 12.15 -7.54 -12.09
CA TYR A 61 10.91 -8.18 -12.50
C TYR A 61 9.81 -7.13 -12.69
N CYS A 62 8.92 -7.44 -13.60
CA CYS A 62 7.78 -6.63 -13.95
C CYS A 62 6.65 -6.83 -12.96
N MET A 63 6.29 -5.75 -12.28
CA MET A 63 5.13 -5.75 -11.40
C MET A 63 3.87 -6.23 -12.12
N GLY A 64 3.07 -7.04 -11.43
CA GLY A 64 1.81 -7.60 -11.90
C GLY A 64 1.92 -8.82 -12.81
N SER A 65 3.00 -8.94 -13.60
CA SER A 65 3.23 -10.13 -14.45
C SER A 65 4.27 -11.10 -13.90
N GLY A 66 5.14 -10.65 -12.98
CA GLY A 66 6.26 -11.43 -12.46
C GLY A 66 7.33 -11.78 -13.51
N GLN A 67 7.20 -11.25 -14.75
CA GLN A 67 8.16 -11.53 -15.81
C GLN A 67 9.49 -10.88 -15.50
N SER A 68 10.60 -11.61 -15.68
CA SER A 68 11.93 -11.02 -15.55
C SER A 68 12.11 -9.94 -16.60
N CYS A 69 12.67 -8.81 -16.20
CA CYS A 69 13.13 -7.78 -17.10
C CYS A 69 14.56 -7.30 -16.78
N SER A 70 15.25 -6.72 -17.75
CA SER A 70 16.61 -6.25 -17.65
C SER A 70 16.87 -5.03 -18.53
N GLY A 71 17.34 -3.95 -17.89
CA GLY A 71 17.72 -2.72 -18.57
C GLY A 71 16.53 -2.01 -19.22
N ASP A 72 16.77 -1.49 -20.43
CA ASP A 72 15.86 -0.66 -21.20
C ASP A 72 14.83 -1.52 -21.96
N GLU A 73 13.87 -2.08 -21.23
CA GLU A 73 12.70 -2.75 -21.80
C GLU A 73 11.41 -2.42 -21.04
N CYS A 74 10.27 -2.67 -21.68
CA CYS A 74 8.97 -2.41 -21.10
C CYS A 74 8.38 -3.67 -20.48
N CYS A 75 8.04 -3.57 -19.22
CA CYS A 75 7.22 -4.53 -18.53
C CYS A 75 5.79 -4.55 -19.10
N PRO A 76 5.15 -5.73 -19.18
CA PRO A 76 3.75 -5.80 -19.58
C PRO A 76 2.88 -5.10 -18.54
N GLY A 77 1.84 -4.44 -19.01
CA GLY A 77 0.88 -3.82 -18.12
C GLY A 77 0.01 -4.85 -17.39
N PHE A 78 -0.39 -4.51 -16.18
CA PHE A 78 -1.37 -5.19 -15.36
C PHE A 78 -2.46 -4.21 -14.90
N GLU A 79 -3.44 -4.70 -14.15
CA GLU A 79 -4.64 -3.93 -13.77
C GLU A 79 -4.32 -2.53 -13.19
N ASN A 80 -3.28 -2.40 -12.36
CA ASN A 80 -2.92 -1.12 -11.72
C ASN A 80 -2.12 -0.17 -12.63
N THR A 81 -1.57 -0.66 -13.74
CA THR A 81 -0.99 0.17 -14.82
C THR A 81 -1.99 0.46 -15.92
N TRP A 82 -3.27 0.09 -15.73
CA TRP A 82 -4.29 0.14 -16.78
C TRP A 82 -3.92 -0.69 -18.02
N TYR A 83 -3.24 -1.81 -17.78
CA TYR A 83 -2.70 -2.69 -18.82
C TYR A 83 -1.70 -2.00 -19.78
N LYS A 84 -1.22 -0.80 -19.46
CA LYS A 84 -0.14 -0.14 -20.19
C LYS A 84 1.20 -0.73 -19.81
N SER A 85 2.02 -1.01 -20.81
CA SER A 85 3.42 -1.34 -20.57
C SER A 85 4.14 -0.18 -19.87
N PHE A 86 5.05 -0.50 -18.96
CA PHE A 86 5.77 0.47 -18.14
C PHE A 86 7.27 0.11 -18.10
N PRO A 87 8.17 1.05 -17.78
CA PRO A 87 9.60 0.79 -17.87
C PRO A 87 10.00 -0.24 -16.82
N CYS A 88 10.84 -1.19 -17.21
CA CYS A 88 11.46 -2.13 -16.28
C CYS A 88 12.08 -1.34 -15.11
N PRO A 89 12.04 -1.86 -13.87
CA PRO A 89 12.74 -1.26 -12.73
C PRO A 89 14.20 -0.89 -12.98
N GLU A 90 14.89 -1.55 -13.90
CA GLU A 90 16.28 -1.23 -14.25
C GLU A 90 16.44 -0.27 -15.43
N ALA A 91 15.34 0.14 -16.08
CA ALA A 91 15.39 1.02 -17.24
C ALA A 91 16.00 2.38 -16.87
N GLY A 92 16.79 2.92 -17.80
CA GLY A 92 17.32 4.27 -17.71
C GLY A 92 16.21 5.31 -17.91
N PRO A 93 16.28 6.49 -17.27
CA PRO A 93 15.27 7.54 -17.40
C PRO A 93 14.99 7.96 -18.85
N GLN A 94 16.00 7.92 -19.71
CA GLN A 94 15.86 8.21 -21.14
C GLN A 94 15.01 7.19 -21.92
N PHE A 95 14.72 6.03 -21.33
CA PHE A 95 13.92 4.96 -21.92
C PHE A 95 12.46 5.00 -21.48
N TYR A 96 12.10 5.79 -20.45
CA TYR A 96 10.76 5.73 -19.87
C TYR A 96 9.65 6.02 -20.88
N ASP A 97 9.87 6.99 -21.75
CA ASP A 97 8.91 7.39 -22.80
C ASP A 97 8.80 6.36 -23.94
N GLN A 98 9.58 5.27 -23.92
CA GLN A 98 9.48 4.17 -24.88
C GLN A 98 8.39 3.14 -24.49
N CYS A 99 7.85 3.22 -23.27
CA CYS A 99 6.75 2.40 -22.80
C CYS A 99 5.42 3.18 -22.84
N GLU A 100 4.29 2.49 -22.88
CA GLU A 100 2.96 3.13 -22.97
C GLU A 100 2.61 3.99 -21.75
N SER A 101 3.28 3.72 -20.63
CA SER A 101 3.33 4.58 -19.46
C SER A 101 4.80 4.92 -19.16
N PRO A 102 5.15 6.20 -18.96
CA PRO A 102 6.49 6.56 -18.49
C PRO A 102 6.66 6.35 -16.98
N SER A 103 5.59 5.95 -16.27
CA SER A 103 5.60 5.73 -14.84
C SER A 103 6.42 4.50 -14.49
N ARG A 104 7.61 4.73 -13.91
CA ARG A 104 8.40 3.66 -13.32
C ARG A 104 7.73 3.15 -12.05
N ILE A 105 7.20 1.93 -12.12
CA ILE A 105 6.49 1.28 -11.03
C ILE A 105 7.34 0.12 -10.56
N ASP A 106 8.09 0.37 -9.50
CA ASP A 106 8.89 -0.64 -8.80
C ASP A 106 8.51 -0.64 -7.32
N LEU A 107 7.22 -0.90 -7.06
CA LEU A 107 6.70 -1.03 -5.70
C LEU A 107 7.38 -2.18 -4.95
N TYR A 108 7.85 -3.23 -5.65
CA TYR A 108 8.57 -4.33 -5.01
C TYR A 108 9.84 -3.83 -4.33
N ASN A 109 10.77 -3.20 -5.06
CA ASN A 109 12.00 -2.71 -4.43
C ASN A 109 11.75 -1.53 -3.49
N ALA A 110 10.73 -0.71 -3.77
CA ALA A 110 10.31 0.36 -2.85
C ALA A 110 9.77 -0.18 -1.51
N SER A 111 9.28 -1.42 -1.48
CA SER A 111 8.76 -2.12 -0.30
C SER A 111 9.76 -3.10 0.31
N VAL A 112 11.01 -3.16 -0.18
CA VAL A 112 12.07 -3.92 0.48
C VAL A 112 12.50 -3.19 1.74
N PHE A 113 12.28 -3.83 2.89
CA PHE A 113 12.72 -3.33 4.19
C PHE A 113 13.73 -4.25 4.86
N THR A 114 14.61 -3.65 5.65
CA THR A 114 15.51 -4.35 6.57
C THR A 114 15.49 -3.70 7.95
N PHE A 115 15.25 -4.49 8.99
CA PHE A 115 15.04 -4.03 10.37
C PHE A 115 16.16 -4.43 11.33
N ASN A 116 17.21 -5.10 10.86
CA ASN A 116 18.29 -5.63 11.70
C ASN A 116 19.36 -4.60 12.12
N LYS A 117 19.49 -3.47 11.43
CA LYS A 117 20.48 -2.42 11.75
C LYS A 117 19.98 -1.47 12.84
N VAL A 118 19.64 -2.01 14.00
CA VAL A 118 19.17 -1.25 15.17
C VAL A 118 20.35 -0.50 15.80
N GLU A 119 20.34 0.84 15.73
CA GLU A 119 21.40 1.68 16.31
C GLU A 119 21.20 1.86 17.82
N TYR A 120 19.97 2.17 18.21
CA TYR A 120 19.55 2.25 19.60
C TYR A 120 18.05 2.02 19.72
N LYS A 121 17.64 1.60 20.93
CA LYS A 121 16.25 1.37 21.30
C LYS A 121 15.96 2.13 22.59
N ASN A 122 15.38 3.33 22.45
CA ASN A 122 15.00 4.20 23.56
C ASN A 122 13.50 4.50 23.48
N LEU A 123 12.70 3.48 23.77
CA LEU A 123 11.24 3.54 23.69
C LEU A 123 10.58 4.27 24.88
N ASP A 124 11.36 4.64 25.89
CA ASP A 124 10.89 5.40 27.06
C ASP A 124 11.09 6.91 26.89
N ALA A 125 11.65 7.34 25.76
CA ALA A 125 11.83 8.76 25.48
C ALA A 125 10.49 9.46 25.21
N THR A 126 10.34 10.66 25.76
CA THR A 126 9.13 11.48 25.64
C THR A 126 9.32 12.71 24.76
N THR A 127 10.54 13.01 24.31
CA THR A 127 10.85 14.15 23.44
C THR A 127 12.12 13.87 22.60
N GLY A 128 12.24 14.52 21.44
CA GLY A 128 13.53 14.71 20.76
C GLY A 128 13.89 13.76 19.60
N ASN A 129 12.93 13.21 18.85
CA ASN A 129 13.19 12.20 17.80
C ASN A 129 14.01 11.00 18.32
N VAL A 130 13.72 10.62 19.56
CA VAL A 130 14.40 9.52 20.26
C VAL A 130 13.42 8.37 20.36
N GLY A 131 13.80 7.18 19.91
CA GLY A 131 12.91 6.02 19.82
C GLY A 131 13.72 4.77 19.52
N MET A 132 13.19 3.87 18.71
CA MET A 132 13.96 2.81 18.07
C MET A 132 14.42 3.28 16.69
N LEU A 133 15.73 3.48 16.53
CA LEU A 133 16.34 3.87 15.26
C LEU A 133 16.91 2.63 14.56
N MET A 134 16.50 2.42 13.32
CA MET A 134 17.03 1.42 12.41
C MET A 134 17.68 2.13 11.22
N LYS A 135 18.98 1.92 11.03
CA LYS A 135 19.73 2.54 9.93
C LYS A 135 19.49 1.81 8.61
N GLU A 136 19.43 2.55 7.51
CA GLU A 136 19.28 1.98 6.16
C GLU A 136 18.11 1.00 6.04
N ALA A 137 16.99 1.32 6.69
CA ALA A 137 15.81 0.47 6.76
C ALA A 137 15.12 0.28 5.40
N SER A 138 15.27 1.23 4.48
CA SER A 138 14.91 1.06 3.06
C SER A 138 15.93 1.75 2.15
N THR A 139 16.07 1.26 0.92
CA THR A 139 16.86 1.93 -0.12
C THR A 139 16.15 1.78 -1.46
N TYR A 140 15.78 2.90 -2.06
CA TYR A 140 15.11 2.93 -3.35
C TYR A 140 15.59 4.11 -4.19
N LEU A 141 15.89 3.87 -5.47
CA LEU A 141 16.44 4.88 -6.40
C LEU A 141 17.69 5.60 -5.88
N GLY A 142 18.57 4.89 -5.17
CA GLY A 142 19.78 5.46 -4.57
C GLY A 142 19.52 6.32 -3.32
N VAL A 143 18.28 6.45 -2.88
CA VAL A 143 17.92 7.12 -1.63
C VAL A 143 17.80 6.08 -0.52
N SER A 144 18.78 6.05 0.37
CA SER A 144 18.72 5.30 1.63
C SER A 144 17.95 6.10 2.69
N ARG A 145 17.10 5.41 3.45
CA ARG A 145 16.31 5.95 4.55
C ARG A 145 16.49 5.11 5.81
N ASP A 146 16.68 5.78 6.92
CA ASP A 146 16.54 5.22 8.26
C ASP A 146 15.07 5.21 8.66
N LEU A 147 14.73 4.30 9.57
CA LEU A 147 13.42 4.21 10.20
C LEU A 147 13.56 4.56 11.69
N LEU A 148 12.83 5.58 12.13
CA LEU A 148 12.71 5.95 13.52
C LEU A 148 11.28 5.69 14.01
N VAL A 149 11.14 4.75 14.94
CA VAL A 149 9.84 4.37 15.52
C VAL A 149 9.75 4.83 16.97
N TYR A 150 8.68 5.53 17.32
CA TYR A 150 8.32 5.88 18.70
C TYR A 150 6.80 5.88 18.87
N ALA A 151 6.33 5.83 20.11
CA ALA A 151 4.91 5.95 20.38
C ALA A 151 4.44 7.40 20.44
N VAL A 152 3.18 7.59 20.09
CA VAL A 152 2.49 8.87 20.17
C VAL A 152 1.17 8.73 20.90
N ASP A 153 0.70 9.81 21.51
CA ASP A 153 -0.69 9.91 21.99
C ASP A 153 -1.66 10.26 20.85
N ASP A 154 -2.92 10.49 21.21
CA ASP A 154 -4.00 10.82 20.27
C ASP A 154 -3.82 12.22 19.63
N ASP A 155 -3.03 13.10 20.26
CA ASP A 155 -2.66 14.41 19.70
C ASP A 155 -1.43 14.31 18.77
N GLY A 156 -0.82 13.12 18.67
CA GLY A 156 0.35 12.86 17.86
C GLY A 156 1.66 13.28 18.51
N GLU A 157 1.64 13.59 19.81
CA GLU A 157 2.80 13.95 20.61
C GLU A 157 3.50 12.70 21.12
N GLN A 158 4.82 12.75 21.22
CA GLN A 158 5.62 11.59 21.59
C GLN A 158 5.36 11.16 23.04
N THR A 159 5.10 9.86 23.24
CA THR A 159 4.86 9.27 24.56
C THR A 159 5.76 8.08 24.84
N PRO A 160 6.04 7.77 26.13
CA PRO A 160 6.83 6.61 26.49
C PRO A 160 6.00 5.33 26.31
N ILE A 161 6.61 4.27 25.76
CA ILE A 161 5.92 3.01 25.43
C ILE A 161 5.55 2.18 26.67
N ASN A 162 6.41 2.16 27.70
CA ASN A 162 6.16 1.81 29.11
C ASN A 162 7.48 1.35 29.73
N GLY A 163 7.82 1.92 30.89
CA GLY A 163 9.08 1.69 31.58
C GLY A 163 9.28 0.30 32.22
N THR A 164 8.72 -0.81 31.69
CA THR A 164 9.46 -2.09 31.56
C THR A 164 8.78 -3.34 30.91
N THR A 165 7.46 -3.49 30.67
CA THR A 165 6.96 -4.83 30.20
C THR A 165 5.72 -4.97 29.29
N ASP A 166 5.10 -3.93 28.73
CA ASP A 166 3.80 -4.14 28.02
C ASP A 166 3.86 -4.23 26.50
N VAL A 167 4.92 -3.70 25.91
CA VAL A 167 5.10 -3.67 24.45
C VAL A 167 6.57 -3.91 24.13
N TRP A 168 6.83 -4.80 23.17
CA TRP A 168 8.16 -5.04 22.63
C TRP A 168 8.13 -4.87 21.13
N LEU A 169 8.97 -3.97 20.62
CA LEU A 169 9.25 -3.84 19.20
C LEU A 169 10.63 -4.42 18.92
N ASP A 170 10.72 -5.43 18.06
CA ASP A 170 11.99 -6.03 17.66
C ASP A 170 11.94 -6.45 16.20
N HIS A 171 13.03 -7.00 15.69
CA HIS A 171 13.10 -7.64 14.39
C HIS A 171 13.25 -9.16 14.55
N ASP A 172 12.85 -9.89 13.52
CA ASP A 172 12.97 -11.34 13.43
C ASP A 172 13.37 -11.72 12.00
N HIS A 173 13.62 -13.02 11.76
CA HIS A 173 13.90 -13.58 10.43
C HIS A 173 15.01 -12.83 9.70
N ASP A 174 16.18 -12.75 10.35
CA ASP A 174 17.38 -12.04 9.90
C ASP A 174 17.17 -10.54 9.61
N GLY A 175 16.11 -9.95 10.19
CA GLY A 175 15.75 -8.54 10.03
C GLY A 175 14.79 -8.26 8.89
N THR A 176 14.20 -9.28 8.26
CA THR A 176 13.24 -9.07 7.17
C THR A 176 11.82 -8.79 7.68
N ILE A 177 11.56 -9.08 8.95
CA ILE A 177 10.26 -8.90 9.59
C ILE A 177 10.43 -8.10 10.87
N LEU A 178 9.63 -7.06 11.04
CA LEU A 178 9.49 -6.34 12.30
C LEU A 178 8.38 -7.02 13.11
N VAL A 179 8.56 -7.11 14.43
CA VAL A 179 7.62 -7.80 15.32
C VAL A 179 7.24 -6.88 16.46
N LEU A 180 5.94 -6.65 16.61
CA LEU A 180 5.34 -5.98 17.77
C LEU A 180 4.68 -7.03 18.65
N LYS A 181 5.22 -7.24 19.84
CA LYS A 181 4.60 -8.07 20.88
C LYS A 181 3.92 -7.18 21.91
N MET A 182 2.71 -7.53 22.31
CA MET A 182 1.93 -6.75 23.27
C MET A 182 1.36 -7.65 24.38
N THR A 183 1.35 -7.15 25.61
CA THR A 183 0.61 -7.76 26.73
C THR A 183 -0.90 -7.56 26.57
N THR A 184 -1.68 -8.18 27.45
CA THR A 184 -3.15 -8.17 27.42
C THR A 184 -3.72 -6.78 27.69
N MET A 185 -4.81 -6.43 27.00
CA MET A 185 -5.55 -5.17 27.22
C MET A 185 -4.69 -3.91 26.99
N THR A 186 -3.82 -3.96 25.98
CA THR A 186 -2.86 -2.90 25.66
C THR A 186 -3.23 -2.24 24.35
N ARG A 187 -3.17 -0.91 24.29
CA ARG A 187 -3.31 -0.08 23.08
C ARG A 187 -2.05 0.74 22.93
N ILE A 188 -1.50 0.81 21.73
CA ILE A 188 -0.32 1.63 21.42
C ILE A 188 -0.43 2.22 20.03
N SER A 189 -0.14 3.51 19.90
CA SER A 189 0.00 4.18 18.60
C SER A 189 1.49 4.37 18.32
N LEU A 190 1.99 3.78 17.24
CA LEU A 190 3.38 3.88 16.82
C LEU A 190 3.47 4.76 15.58
N ARG A 191 4.35 5.77 15.62
CA ARG A 191 4.71 6.57 14.45
C ARG A 191 5.99 6.02 13.83
N PHE A 192 5.92 5.69 12.55
CA PHE A 192 7.01 5.19 11.73
C PHE A 192 7.54 6.35 10.89
N ASN A 193 8.65 6.93 11.30
CA ASN A 193 9.23 8.11 10.65
C ASN A 193 10.35 7.69 9.72
N TRP A 194 10.38 8.25 8.52
CA TRP A 194 11.34 7.94 7.47
C TRP A 194 12.21 9.15 7.16
N GLY A 195 13.52 8.94 7.18
CA GLY A 195 14.47 10.04 7.11
C GLY A 195 15.90 9.58 7.14
N VAL A 196 16.80 10.46 7.56
CA VAL A 196 18.19 10.13 7.82
C VAL A 196 18.59 10.76 9.14
N MET A 197 19.18 9.95 10.03
CA MET A 197 19.82 10.39 11.25
C MET A 197 21.32 10.56 11.01
N GLU A 198 21.79 11.81 11.07
CA GLU A 198 23.20 12.17 10.93
C GLU A 198 23.63 13.07 12.09
N ASN A 199 24.66 12.66 12.83
CA ASN A 199 25.20 13.43 13.98
C ASN A 199 24.14 13.86 15.01
N GLY A 200 23.10 13.04 15.21
CA GLY A 200 21.98 13.31 16.13
C GLY A 200 20.91 14.25 15.57
N VAL A 201 20.99 14.62 14.30
CA VAL A 201 19.98 15.43 13.60
C VAL A 201 19.14 14.54 12.69
N TRP A 202 17.82 14.59 12.86
CA TRP A 202 16.86 13.91 12.00
C TRP A 202 16.48 14.78 10.81
N THR A 203 16.65 14.26 9.61
CA THR A 203 16.20 14.91 8.36
C THR A 203 15.15 14.03 7.69
N PRO A 204 13.88 14.46 7.58
CA PRO A 204 12.84 13.69 6.91
C PRO A 204 13.19 13.38 5.45
N LYS A 205 12.79 12.20 4.99
CA LYS A 205 12.84 11.77 3.59
C LYS A 205 11.61 10.93 3.29
N SER A 206 10.65 11.54 2.59
CA SER A 206 9.40 10.89 2.22
C SER A 206 9.63 9.53 1.58
N LEU A 207 8.81 8.57 1.98
CA LEU A 207 8.69 7.29 1.32
C LEU A 207 8.26 7.47 -0.14
N PRO A 208 8.74 6.63 -1.06
CA PRO A 208 8.12 6.47 -2.36
C PRO A 208 6.73 5.83 -2.18
N TRP A 209 6.05 5.57 -3.29
CA TRP A 209 4.92 4.67 -3.27
C TRP A 209 5.38 3.26 -2.83
N LEU A 210 4.78 2.69 -1.79
CA LEU A 210 5.14 1.36 -1.27
C LEU A 210 3.98 0.64 -0.59
N MET A 211 4.19 -0.65 -0.33
CA MET A 211 3.31 -1.51 0.44
C MET A 211 3.95 -1.88 1.79
N LEU A 212 3.10 -2.01 2.81
CA LEU A 212 3.44 -2.61 4.09
C LEU A 212 2.35 -3.61 4.47
N THR A 213 2.71 -4.88 4.61
CA THR A 213 1.83 -5.93 5.09
C THR A 213 2.02 -6.13 6.58
N PHE A 214 0.92 -6.15 7.33
CA PHE A 214 0.88 -6.71 8.67
C PHE A 214 0.19 -8.08 8.65
N MET A 215 0.65 -8.96 9.52
CA MET A 215 0.28 -10.38 9.54
C MET A 215 -0.05 -10.82 10.96
N ASP A 216 -0.72 -11.98 11.06
CA ASP A 216 -1.15 -12.63 12.30
C ASP A 216 -2.42 -12.02 12.94
N LEU A 217 -3.30 -11.36 12.16
CA LEU A 217 -4.61 -10.90 12.64
C LEU A 217 -5.57 -12.07 12.79
N ASP A 218 -5.50 -12.80 13.90
CA ASP A 218 -6.26 -14.03 14.09
C ASP A 218 -6.89 -14.16 15.48
N SER A 219 -7.31 -15.38 15.83
CA SER A 219 -7.78 -15.74 17.17
C SER A 219 -9.05 -15.02 17.63
N GLY A 220 -9.75 -14.37 16.71
CA GLY A 220 -11.04 -13.75 16.93
C GLY A 220 -12.14 -14.74 17.28
N ASN A 221 -13.33 -14.19 17.47
CA ASN A 221 -14.57 -14.94 17.46
C ASN A 221 -15.69 -14.01 17.00
N PRO A 222 -16.89 -14.55 16.66
CA PRO A 222 -17.97 -13.75 16.07
C PRO A 222 -18.45 -12.57 16.92
N ARG A 223 -18.05 -12.47 18.20
CA ARG A 223 -18.43 -11.37 19.10
C ARG A 223 -17.29 -10.41 19.39
N LYS A 224 -16.03 -10.80 19.12
CA LYS A 224 -14.86 -10.04 19.55
C LYS A 224 -13.62 -10.45 18.74
N ALA A 225 -13.00 -9.47 18.10
CA ALA A 225 -11.62 -9.60 17.61
C ALA A 225 -10.64 -9.54 18.79
N MET A 226 -9.51 -10.23 18.68
CA MET A 226 -8.47 -10.21 19.73
C MET A 226 -7.43 -9.12 19.50
N GLU A 227 -7.27 -8.73 18.24
CA GLU A 227 -6.39 -7.67 17.82
C GLU A 227 -7.10 -6.76 16.84
N THR A 228 -6.80 -5.47 16.93
CA THR A 228 -7.19 -4.48 15.94
C THR A 228 -5.95 -3.67 15.55
N ILE A 229 -5.78 -3.44 14.26
CA ILE A 229 -4.77 -2.53 13.72
C ILE A 229 -5.50 -1.42 13.00
N SER A 230 -5.12 -0.17 13.22
CA SER A 230 -5.75 0.96 12.55
C SER A 230 -4.75 2.04 12.18
N THR A 231 -5.04 2.79 11.13
CA THR A 231 -4.21 3.90 10.66
C THR A 231 -5.04 4.98 9.98
N PRO A 232 -4.73 6.27 10.19
CA PRO A 232 -5.29 7.36 9.41
C PRO A 232 -4.48 7.69 8.14
N ASP A 233 -3.35 7.02 7.93
CA ASP A 233 -2.30 7.50 7.02
C ASP A 233 -2.17 6.70 5.72
N ALA A 234 -2.87 5.57 5.61
CA ALA A 234 -2.81 4.73 4.42
C ALA A 234 -3.61 5.33 3.26
N SER A 235 -3.01 5.33 2.07
CA SER A 235 -3.65 5.78 0.84
C SER A 235 -4.63 4.73 0.32
N ARG A 236 -4.30 3.44 0.49
CA ARG A 236 -5.11 2.28 0.08
C ARG A 236 -4.82 1.08 0.99
N TYR A 237 -5.63 0.04 0.85
CA TYR A 237 -5.43 -1.22 1.55
C TYR A 237 -5.88 -2.45 0.74
N SER A 238 -5.31 -3.59 1.08
CA SER A 238 -5.79 -4.92 0.71
C SER A 238 -5.89 -5.78 1.98
N ALA A 239 -6.81 -6.74 2.01
CA ALA A 239 -7.03 -7.57 3.18
C ALA A 239 -7.38 -9.00 2.79
N GLY A 240 -6.91 -9.96 3.59
CA GLY A 240 -7.28 -11.35 3.50
C GLY A 240 -8.76 -11.59 3.81
N GLU A 241 -9.28 -12.72 3.34
CA GLU A 241 -10.71 -13.05 3.42
C GLU A 241 -11.30 -13.02 4.84
N ASP A 242 -10.50 -13.37 5.86
CA ASP A 242 -10.96 -13.42 7.26
C ASP A 242 -10.78 -12.08 8.00
N VAL A 243 -10.17 -11.07 7.36
CA VAL A 243 -9.97 -9.74 7.92
C VAL A 243 -11.14 -8.84 7.59
N THR A 244 -11.84 -8.39 8.61
CA THR A 244 -12.87 -7.35 8.51
C THR A 244 -12.21 -5.98 8.51
N VAL A 245 -12.54 -5.15 7.52
CA VAL A 245 -12.06 -3.78 7.41
C VAL A 245 -13.20 -2.81 7.71
N THR A 246 -12.95 -1.86 8.62
CA THR A 246 -13.85 -0.75 8.92
C THR A 246 -13.12 0.56 8.66
N ASP A 247 -13.72 1.46 7.91
CA ASP A 247 -13.21 2.81 7.69
C ASP A 247 -14.16 3.80 8.35
N THR A 248 -13.72 4.36 9.48
CA THR A 248 -14.52 5.26 10.29
C THR A 248 -13.69 6.50 10.58
N ASP A 249 -14.24 7.68 10.27
CA ASP A 249 -13.61 8.98 10.52
C ASP A 249 -12.21 9.12 9.90
N GLY A 250 -12.00 8.52 8.72
CA GLY A 250 -10.72 8.52 8.00
C GLY A 250 -9.67 7.61 8.63
N ILE A 251 -10.07 6.76 9.57
CA ILE A 251 -9.22 5.75 10.19
C ILE A 251 -9.64 4.39 9.63
N ILE A 252 -8.74 3.78 8.87
CA ILE A 252 -8.91 2.42 8.36
C ILE A 252 -8.48 1.47 9.48
N SER A 253 -9.34 0.51 9.82
CA SER A 253 -9.16 -0.42 10.92
C SER A 253 -9.41 -1.85 10.45
N PHE A 254 -8.57 -2.78 10.91
CA PHE A 254 -8.50 -4.17 10.50
C PHE A 254 -8.61 -5.06 11.73
N ALA A 255 -9.53 -6.01 11.67
CA ALA A 255 -9.82 -6.92 12.77
C ALA A 255 -10.28 -8.27 12.25
N CYS A 256 -9.89 -9.36 12.91
CA CYS A 256 -10.37 -10.70 12.60
C CYS A 256 -11.38 -11.17 13.65
N TYR A 257 -12.59 -11.55 13.20
CA TYR A 257 -13.66 -12.11 14.04
C TYR A 257 -13.84 -13.61 13.82
N VAL A 258 -12.96 -14.24 13.04
CA VAL A 258 -13.00 -15.67 12.76
C VAL A 258 -12.31 -16.43 13.88
N ARG A 259 -12.89 -17.60 14.26
CA ARG A 259 -12.26 -18.49 15.24
C ARG A 259 -11.12 -19.25 14.59
N GLY A 260 -9.99 -19.32 15.28
CA GLY A 260 -8.85 -20.11 14.84
C GLY A 260 -7.57 -19.37 15.16
N ASN A 261 -6.53 -20.12 15.51
CA ASN A 261 -5.20 -19.56 15.70
C ASN A 261 -4.34 -20.09 14.56
N VAL A 262 -4.11 -19.23 13.57
CA VAL A 262 -3.18 -19.45 12.48
C VAL A 262 -1.76 -19.44 13.06
N PRO A 263 -0.86 -20.33 12.62
CA PRO A 263 0.52 -20.28 13.06
C PRO A 263 1.18 -18.96 12.63
N ASN A 264 1.91 -18.33 13.55
CA ASN A 264 2.66 -17.11 13.26
C ASN A 264 3.56 -17.28 12.01
N PRO A 265 3.65 -16.27 11.14
CA PRO A 265 4.48 -16.33 9.94
C PRO A 265 5.96 -16.53 10.31
N THR A 266 6.63 -17.38 9.53
CA THR A 266 8.09 -17.61 9.65
C THR A 266 8.87 -17.07 8.45
N SER A 267 8.18 -16.43 7.52
CA SER A 267 8.76 -15.77 6.35
C SER A 267 7.75 -14.81 5.73
N SER A 268 8.19 -14.03 4.74
CA SER A 268 7.32 -13.24 3.86
C SER A 268 6.51 -14.08 2.87
N ILE A 269 6.88 -15.35 2.67
CA ILE A 269 6.11 -16.29 1.86
C ILE A 269 5.05 -16.90 2.79
N LEU A 270 3.81 -16.46 2.64
CA LEU A 270 2.70 -16.84 3.51
C LEU A 270 2.02 -18.10 2.99
N THR A 271 1.44 -18.88 3.89
CA THR A 271 0.49 -19.93 3.53
C THR A 271 -0.88 -19.31 3.21
N GLU A 272 -1.76 -20.03 2.51
CA GLU A 272 -3.14 -19.58 2.25
C GLU A 272 -3.86 -19.18 3.55
N GLU A 273 -3.69 -19.94 4.64
CA GLU A 273 -4.26 -19.60 5.95
C GLU A 273 -3.69 -18.29 6.52
N GLN A 274 -2.39 -18.02 6.33
CA GLN A 274 -1.73 -16.79 6.78
C GLN A 274 -2.12 -15.57 5.95
N GLU A 275 -2.35 -15.73 4.65
CA GLU A 275 -2.84 -14.66 3.77
C GLU A 275 -4.25 -14.20 4.16
N ARG A 276 -5.13 -15.15 4.52
CA ARG A 276 -6.51 -14.85 4.94
C ARG A 276 -6.58 -13.98 6.20
N VAL A 277 -5.55 -14.01 7.03
CA VAL A 277 -5.41 -13.23 8.29
C VAL A 277 -4.32 -12.15 8.21
N ALA A 278 -3.95 -11.73 7.01
CA ALA A 278 -3.02 -10.62 6.77
C ALA A 278 -3.74 -9.46 6.08
N ALA A 279 -3.22 -8.24 6.22
CA ALA A 279 -3.66 -7.11 5.42
C ALA A 279 -2.50 -6.18 5.13
N SER A 280 -2.61 -5.47 4.01
CA SER A 280 -1.57 -4.58 3.51
C SER A 280 -2.08 -3.17 3.35
N LEU A 281 -1.19 -2.23 3.60
CA LEU A 281 -1.40 -0.81 3.50
C LEU A 281 -0.49 -0.25 2.42
N GLU A 282 -1.05 0.63 1.62
CA GLU A 282 -0.32 1.36 0.61
C GLU A 282 -0.07 2.78 1.11
N PHE A 283 1.17 3.23 1.03
CA PHE A 283 1.55 4.59 1.41
C PHE A 283 2.17 5.32 0.23
N GLU A 284 1.81 6.59 0.06
CA GLU A 284 2.33 7.44 -1.01
C GLU A 284 2.84 8.76 -0.44
N ASN A 285 4.12 9.07 -0.73
CA ASN A 285 4.75 10.35 -0.40
C ASN A 285 4.61 10.77 1.07
N LYS A 286 4.76 9.81 1.98
CA LYS A 286 4.65 10.02 3.43
C LYS A 286 6.03 10.11 4.08
N GLU A 287 6.29 11.18 4.84
CA GLU A 287 7.47 11.26 5.73
C GLU A 287 7.31 10.38 6.97
N HIS A 288 6.07 10.12 7.37
CA HIS A 288 5.72 9.21 8.44
C HIS A 288 4.31 8.66 8.24
N PHE A 289 4.01 7.55 8.91
CA PHE A 289 2.65 7.08 9.13
C PHE A 289 2.50 6.62 10.58
N THR A 290 1.28 6.71 11.08
CA THR A 290 0.91 6.31 12.44
C THR A 290 0.02 5.07 12.36
N MET A 291 0.31 4.09 13.19
CA MET A 291 -0.46 2.86 13.27
C MET A 291 -0.77 2.56 14.73
N THR A 292 -2.05 2.41 15.03
CA THR A 292 -2.55 2.05 16.34
C THR A 292 -2.85 0.56 16.38
N VAL A 293 -2.24 -0.14 17.33
CA VAL A 293 -2.46 -1.56 17.56
C VAL A 293 -3.10 -1.75 18.92
N GLU A 294 -4.12 -2.59 18.97
CA GLU A 294 -4.88 -2.91 20.18
C GLU A 294 -4.88 -4.42 20.40
N ASN A 295 -4.34 -4.88 21.54
CA ASN A 295 -4.56 -6.23 22.05
C ASN A 295 -5.69 -6.19 23.09
N VAL A 296 -6.88 -6.67 22.71
CA VAL A 296 -8.04 -6.73 23.61
C VAL A 296 -8.20 -8.11 24.26
N ALA A 297 -7.26 -9.05 24.04
CA ALA A 297 -7.26 -10.34 24.70
C ALA A 297 -7.01 -10.19 26.21
N THR A 298 -7.77 -10.92 27.03
CA THR A 298 -7.73 -10.80 28.50
C THR A 298 -6.74 -11.73 29.19
N ALA A 299 -6.13 -12.67 28.46
CA ALA A 299 -5.20 -13.66 29.03
C ALA A 299 -4.07 -14.10 28.08
N LEU A 300 -3.90 -13.44 26.94
CA LEU A 300 -2.91 -13.81 25.92
C LEU A 300 -2.08 -12.58 25.52
N TYR A 301 -0.76 -12.78 25.44
CA TYR A 301 0.09 -11.88 24.68
C TYR A 301 -0.19 -12.09 23.19
N ARG A 302 0.01 -11.04 22.42
CA ARG A 302 -0.29 -10.98 20.99
C ARG A 302 0.92 -10.47 20.22
N ARG A 303 1.05 -10.88 18.96
CA ARG A 303 2.21 -10.58 18.12
C ARG A 303 1.70 -10.16 16.76
N VAL A 304 2.05 -8.95 16.33
CA VAL A 304 1.82 -8.48 14.98
C VAL A 304 3.16 -8.41 14.27
N PHE A 305 3.20 -8.92 13.04
CA PHE A 305 4.41 -8.98 12.22
C PHE A 305 4.26 -8.01 11.04
N PHE A 306 5.33 -7.32 10.67
CA PHE A 306 5.33 -6.32 9.60
C PHE A 306 6.45 -6.60 8.61
N THR A 307 6.14 -6.53 7.32
CA THR A 307 7.14 -6.48 6.25
C THR A 307 6.51 -5.88 4.99
N GLY A 308 7.31 -5.39 4.07
CA GLY A 308 6.80 -4.74 2.86
C GLY A 308 6.51 -5.68 1.71
N ILE A 309 7.08 -6.90 1.72
CA ILE A 309 6.93 -7.88 0.65
C ILE A 309 6.32 -9.14 1.24
N THR A 310 5.16 -9.56 0.73
CA THR A 310 4.51 -10.83 1.07
C THR A 310 3.79 -11.44 -0.12
N THR A 311 3.44 -12.73 -0.04
CA THR A 311 2.63 -13.40 -1.08
C THR A 311 1.22 -12.81 -1.22
N LEU A 312 0.72 -12.06 -0.23
CA LEU A 312 -0.57 -11.36 -0.31
C LEU A 312 -0.60 -10.31 -1.46
N ASN A 313 0.51 -9.62 -1.70
CA ASN A 313 0.62 -8.64 -2.80
C ASN A 313 1.50 -9.12 -3.95
N TRP A 314 2.30 -10.17 -3.73
CA TRP A 314 3.16 -10.81 -4.72
C TRP A 314 2.99 -12.34 -4.71
N PRO A 315 1.84 -12.88 -5.18
CA PRO A 315 1.55 -14.33 -5.16
C PRO A 315 2.62 -15.20 -5.83
N GLU A 316 3.40 -14.62 -6.75
CA GLU A 316 4.51 -15.27 -7.45
C GLU A 316 5.70 -15.64 -6.56
N LEU A 317 5.78 -15.10 -5.34
CA LEU A 317 6.74 -15.55 -4.32
C LEU A 317 6.39 -16.96 -3.81
N GLY A 318 5.14 -17.36 -3.97
CA GLY A 318 4.64 -18.70 -3.67
C GLY A 318 5.01 -19.71 -4.75
N PRO A 319 4.79 -21.02 -4.48
CA PRO A 319 4.98 -22.05 -5.49
C PRO A 319 4.00 -21.86 -6.67
N SER A 320 4.52 -21.90 -7.91
CA SER A 320 3.75 -21.68 -9.14
C SER A 320 2.46 -22.53 -9.20
N PRO A 321 1.27 -21.94 -9.48
CA PRO A 321 0.03 -22.69 -9.62
C PRO A 321 0.04 -23.60 -10.85
N ALA A 322 -0.58 -24.79 -10.75
CA ALA A 322 -0.87 -25.65 -11.88
C ALA A 322 -2.07 -25.12 -12.68
N THR A 323 -1.93 -25.05 -14.00
CA THR A 323 -2.90 -24.51 -14.97
C THR A 323 -4.25 -25.24 -14.91
N GLN A 324 -5.38 -24.53 -14.76
CA GLN A 324 -6.74 -25.09 -14.88
C GLN A 324 -7.52 -24.50 -16.07
N SER A 325 -8.38 -25.34 -16.67
CA SER A 325 -9.21 -25.12 -17.87
C SER A 325 -10.50 -24.30 -17.61
N PRO A 326 -11.14 -23.73 -18.66
CA PRO A 326 -12.21 -22.73 -18.50
C PRO A 326 -13.59 -23.33 -18.18
N THR A 327 -14.42 -22.55 -17.47
CA THR A 327 -15.82 -22.87 -17.06
C THR A 327 -16.82 -21.91 -17.74
N PRO A 328 -18.10 -22.31 -18.03
CA PRO A 328 -19.02 -21.62 -18.96
C PRO A 328 -19.92 -20.51 -18.34
N ALA A 329 -20.56 -19.72 -19.23
CA ALA A 329 -21.30 -18.47 -18.97
C ALA A 329 -22.77 -18.61 -18.46
N PRO A 330 -23.33 -17.59 -17.76
CA PRO A 330 -24.72 -17.56 -17.28
C PRO A 330 -25.72 -16.76 -18.16
N THR A 331 -27.03 -16.95 -17.91
CA THR A 331 -28.22 -16.41 -18.62
C THR A 331 -29.03 -15.40 -17.75
N ALA A 332 -29.80 -14.52 -18.41
CA ALA A 332 -30.32 -13.20 -17.99
C ALA A 332 -31.60 -13.09 -17.09
N ALA A 333 -31.83 -11.85 -16.61
CA ALA A 333 -32.70 -11.31 -15.54
C ALA A 333 -34.11 -10.77 -15.94
N GLN A 334 -34.90 -10.25 -14.96
CA GLN A 334 -35.87 -9.11 -15.06
C GLN A 334 -36.10 -8.33 -13.71
N THR A 335 -36.61 -7.09 -13.82
CA THR A 335 -36.48 -5.80 -13.04
C THR A 335 -37.78 -5.30 -12.31
N PRO A 336 -38.00 -4.05 -11.79
CA PRO A 336 -37.21 -2.97 -11.10
C PRO A 336 -37.91 -2.21 -9.90
N ALA A 337 -37.21 -1.32 -9.17
CA ALA A 337 -37.62 0.07 -8.77
C ALA A 337 -36.51 0.82 -7.95
N ALA A 338 -36.41 2.16 -8.10
CA ALA A 338 -35.34 3.04 -7.58
C ALA A 338 -35.91 4.38 -7.03
N ILE A 339 -35.33 4.97 -5.96
CA ILE A 339 -35.38 6.42 -5.59
C ILE A 339 -34.18 6.81 -4.70
N GLY A 340 -33.40 7.85 -5.06
CA GLY A 340 -32.52 8.63 -4.15
C GLY A 340 -31.01 8.63 -4.49
N ASP A 341 -30.58 9.58 -5.31
CA ASP A 341 -29.35 9.70 -6.12
C ASP A 341 -28.11 10.37 -5.44
N PRO A 342 -26.85 10.03 -5.81
CA PRO A 342 -26.20 10.41 -7.09
C PRO A 342 -26.23 9.34 -8.21
N HIS A 343 -26.22 9.78 -9.47
CA HIS A 343 -26.59 8.96 -10.62
C HIS A 343 -25.41 8.50 -11.50
N ILE A 344 -25.33 7.20 -11.77
CA ILE A 344 -24.67 6.67 -12.97
C ILE A 344 -25.72 6.15 -13.94
N GLN A 345 -25.58 6.47 -15.22
CA GLN A 345 -26.49 5.99 -16.26
C GLN A 345 -25.78 5.05 -17.25
N THR A 346 -26.30 3.82 -17.39
CA THR A 346 -25.81 2.86 -18.39
C THR A 346 -26.12 3.32 -19.82
N ILE A 347 -25.49 2.70 -20.82
CA ILE A 347 -25.79 2.92 -22.25
C ILE A 347 -27.27 2.65 -22.61
N THR A 348 -27.97 1.83 -21.83
CA THR A 348 -29.41 1.54 -22.00
C THR A 348 -30.32 2.52 -21.25
N GLY A 349 -29.75 3.51 -20.57
CA GLY A 349 -30.49 4.53 -19.83
C GLY A 349 -30.84 4.14 -18.39
N MET A 350 -30.38 2.99 -17.88
CA MET A 350 -30.65 2.55 -16.50
C MET A 350 -29.79 3.32 -15.51
N LYS A 351 -30.43 3.82 -14.45
CA LYS A 351 -29.76 4.45 -13.31
C LYS A 351 -29.51 3.43 -12.22
N PHE A 352 -28.35 3.46 -11.57
CA PHE A 352 -28.04 2.60 -10.42
C PHE A 352 -27.06 3.28 -9.46
N ASP A 353 -27.13 2.87 -8.19
CA ASP A 353 -26.32 3.44 -7.11
C ASP A 353 -24.97 2.72 -6.99
N LEU A 354 -23.94 3.46 -6.56
CA LEU A 354 -22.62 2.94 -6.28
C LEU A 354 -22.51 2.41 -4.86
N TRP A 355 -22.26 1.11 -4.71
CA TRP A 355 -22.02 0.49 -3.41
C TRP A 355 -20.60 -0.07 -3.27
N LYS A 356 -19.93 -0.37 -4.39
CA LYS A 356 -18.53 -0.78 -4.43
C LYS A 356 -17.62 0.44 -4.53
N THR A 357 -16.82 0.66 -3.48
CA THR A 357 -15.81 1.70 -3.40
C THR A 357 -14.49 1.28 -4.05
N GLY A 358 -13.62 2.25 -4.32
CA GLY A 358 -12.32 2.08 -4.98
C GLY A 358 -12.40 2.16 -6.51
N TRP A 359 -11.28 1.85 -7.16
CA TRP A 359 -11.14 1.95 -8.62
C TRP A 359 -11.93 0.87 -9.35
N SER A 360 -12.90 1.32 -10.14
CA SER A 360 -13.79 0.43 -10.89
C SER A 360 -13.83 0.79 -12.37
N THR A 361 -14.15 -0.19 -13.23
CA THR A 361 -14.22 -0.01 -14.68
C THR A 361 -15.65 0.28 -15.10
N PHE A 362 -15.88 1.49 -15.61
CA PHE A 362 -17.18 1.97 -16.06
C PHE A 362 -17.41 1.63 -17.53
N VAL A 363 -16.38 1.81 -18.36
CA VAL A 363 -16.43 1.50 -19.79
C VAL A 363 -15.11 0.85 -20.20
N LYS A 364 -15.20 -0.26 -20.93
CA LYS A 364 -14.05 -0.87 -21.63
C LYS A 364 -14.48 -1.27 -23.04
N ILE A 365 -13.79 -0.78 -24.06
CA ILE A 365 -14.09 -1.06 -25.47
C ILE A 365 -12.79 -1.45 -26.17
N PRO A 366 -12.71 -2.60 -26.86
CA PRO A 366 -13.63 -3.73 -26.74
C PRO A 366 -13.55 -4.37 -25.34
N GLN A 367 -14.58 -5.13 -24.94
CA GLN A 367 -14.58 -5.88 -23.68
C GLN A 367 -13.43 -6.91 -23.59
N SER A 368 -13.06 -7.50 -24.73
CA SER A 368 -12.05 -8.55 -24.83
C SER A 368 -10.69 -8.13 -24.29
N GLU A 369 -9.99 -9.05 -23.60
CA GLU A 369 -8.62 -8.88 -23.14
C GLU A 369 -7.58 -9.12 -24.26
N GLU A 370 -7.98 -9.71 -25.39
CA GLU A 370 -7.09 -10.07 -26.48
C GLU A 370 -6.92 -8.95 -27.53
N GLU A 371 -7.74 -7.90 -27.43
CA GLU A 371 -7.76 -6.78 -28.39
C GLU A 371 -7.29 -5.48 -27.74
N SER A 372 -6.66 -4.61 -28.53
CA SER A 372 -6.20 -3.31 -28.06
C SER A 372 -7.37 -2.46 -27.55
N VAL A 373 -7.27 -1.97 -26.32
CA VAL A 373 -8.33 -1.16 -25.70
C VAL A 373 -8.45 0.19 -26.41
N LYS A 374 -9.61 0.39 -27.04
CA LYS A 374 -10.02 1.61 -27.73
C LYS A 374 -10.44 2.72 -26.78
N LEU A 375 -11.23 2.36 -25.77
CA LEU A 375 -11.67 3.27 -24.72
C LEU A 375 -11.75 2.52 -23.40
N LEU A 376 -11.07 3.04 -22.38
CA LEU A 376 -11.14 2.60 -21.00
C LEU A 376 -11.51 3.82 -20.15
N VAL A 377 -12.63 3.72 -19.43
CA VAL A 377 -13.03 4.70 -18.44
C VAL A 377 -13.10 3.99 -17.10
N ARG A 378 -12.22 4.39 -16.18
CA ARG A 378 -12.23 3.93 -14.79
C ARG A 378 -12.53 5.09 -13.86
N GLY A 379 -13.03 4.78 -12.68
CA GLY A 379 -13.36 5.78 -11.68
C GLY A 379 -13.05 5.32 -10.26
N ASP A 380 -12.53 6.24 -9.45
CA ASP A 380 -12.36 6.07 -8.00
C ASP A 380 -13.69 6.42 -7.30
N VAL A 381 -14.31 5.41 -6.70
CA VAL A 381 -15.59 5.55 -6.01
C VAL A 381 -15.35 5.66 -4.51
N ARG A 382 -15.83 6.74 -3.88
CA ARG A 382 -15.69 7.00 -2.44
C ARG A 382 -17.04 7.09 -1.76
N ARG A 383 -17.11 6.75 -0.48
CA ARG A 383 -18.37 6.87 0.27
C ARG A 383 -18.73 8.33 0.50
N TYR A 384 -20.02 8.64 0.37
CA TYR A 384 -20.55 9.97 0.65
C TYR A 384 -20.80 10.13 2.16
N GLY A 385 -20.09 11.04 2.80
CA GLY A 385 -20.28 11.34 4.22
C GLY A 385 -20.00 10.15 5.16
N ARG A 386 -20.65 10.17 6.33
CA ARG A 386 -20.50 9.14 7.38
C ARG A 386 -21.65 8.14 7.44
N ASP A 387 -22.70 8.34 6.63
CA ASP A 387 -23.87 7.47 6.61
C ASP A 387 -23.54 6.20 5.79
N PRO A 388 -23.50 5.00 6.40
CA PRO A 388 -23.21 3.76 5.68
C PRO A 388 -24.26 3.43 4.60
N CYS A 389 -25.43 4.06 4.66
CA CYS A 389 -26.52 3.91 3.71
C CYS A 389 -26.60 5.02 2.67
N ALA A 390 -25.71 6.02 2.74
CA ALA A 390 -25.60 6.99 1.67
C ALA A 390 -24.86 6.37 0.47
N PRO A 391 -25.38 6.57 -0.75
CA PRO A 391 -24.74 6.08 -1.97
C PRO A 391 -23.32 6.66 -2.12
N SER A 392 -22.39 5.85 -2.64
CA SER A 392 -21.03 6.31 -2.92
C SER A 392 -21.02 7.27 -4.11
N PHE A 393 -19.98 8.10 -4.22
CA PHE A 393 -19.80 9.07 -5.29
C PHE A 393 -18.47 8.87 -6.00
N LEU A 394 -18.37 9.37 -7.22
CA LEU A 394 -17.16 9.32 -8.01
C LEU A 394 -16.26 10.50 -7.65
N HIS A 395 -15.05 10.24 -7.17
CA HIS A 395 -14.11 11.31 -6.80
C HIS A 395 -13.12 11.62 -7.93
N GLN A 396 -12.73 10.60 -8.70
CA GLN A 396 -11.77 10.76 -9.78
C GLN A 396 -12.14 9.86 -10.96
N VAL A 397 -11.97 10.36 -12.18
CA VAL A 397 -12.17 9.60 -13.41
C VAL A 397 -10.87 9.54 -14.19
N HIS A 398 -10.52 8.36 -14.68
CA HIS A 398 -9.40 8.15 -15.58
C HIS A 398 -9.90 7.61 -16.91
N VAL A 399 -9.54 8.32 -17.98
CA VAL A 399 -9.86 7.98 -19.36
C VAL A 399 -8.58 7.67 -20.12
N ASN A 400 -8.55 6.53 -20.78
CA ASN A 400 -7.40 6.03 -21.53
C ASN A 400 -7.90 5.19 -22.73
N GLY A 401 -7.00 4.82 -23.65
CA GLY A 401 -7.29 3.97 -24.80
C GLY A 401 -6.83 4.58 -26.12
N THR A 402 -6.78 3.76 -27.17
CA THR A 402 -6.24 4.18 -28.48
C THR A 402 -7.02 5.32 -29.14
N TRP A 403 -8.29 5.53 -28.77
CA TRP A 403 -9.07 6.67 -29.26
C TRP A 403 -8.56 8.03 -28.78
N LEU A 404 -7.80 8.05 -27.68
CA LEU A 404 -7.20 9.26 -27.15
C LEU A 404 -5.86 9.61 -27.83
N GLY A 405 -5.43 8.84 -28.84
CA GLY A 405 -4.23 9.16 -29.63
C GLY A 405 -2.92 9.10 -28.85
N GLY A 406 -2.87 8.34 -27.76
CA GLY A 406 -1.73 8.26 -26.85
C GLY A 406 -1.92 9.03 -25.55
N HIS A 407 -2.92 9.92 -25.48
CA HIS A 407 -3.21 10.66 -24.27
C HIS A 407 -3.86 9.81 -23.17
N ALA A 408 -3.56 10.13 -21.92
CA ALA A 408 -4.25 9.69 -20.72
C ALA A 408 -4.77 10.90 -19.96
N VAL A 409 -6.04 10.87 -19.57
CA VAL A 409 -6.71 12.03 -18.95
C VAL A 409 -7.29 11.62 -17.61
N ILE A 410 -6.87 12.33 -16.56
CA ILE A 410 -7.42 12.20 -15.22
C ILE A 410 -8.22 13.47 -14.91
N VAL A 411 -9.46 13.29 -14.45
CA VAL A 411 -10.30 14.37 -13.92
C VAL A 411 -10.54 14.09 -12.45
N ARG A 412 -10.11 14.99 -11.57
CA ARG A 412 -10.27 14.87 -10.12
C ARG A 412 -11.24 15.93 -9.60
N ALA A 413 -12.16 15.51 -8.74
CA ALA A 413 -13.09 16.41 -8.07
C ALA A 413 -12.37 17.30 -7.05
N GLY A 414 -12.81 18.54 -6.95
CA GLY A 414 -12.38 19.48 -5.92
C GLY A 414 -13.20 20.76 -5.97
N SER A 415 -13.57 21.29 -4.80
CA SER A 415 -14.29 22.57 -4.72
C SER A 415 -13.51 23.65 -5.47
N LEU A 416 -14.12 24.31 -6.46
CA LEU A 416 -13.43 25.33 -7.27
C LEU A 416 -12.97 26.55 -6.44
N GLU A 417 -13.46 26.66 -5.20
CA GLU A 417 -13.14 27.72 -4.25
C GLU A 417 -12.13 27.28 -3.18
N SER A 418 -11.66 26.03 -3.20
CA SER A 418 -10.69 25.50 -2.23
C SER A 418 -9.25 25.62 -2.70
N SER A 419 -8.32 25.33 -1.79
CA SER A 419 -6.89 25.20 -2.04
C SER A 419 -6.53 24.01 -2.94
N ASP A 420 -7.46 23.09 -3.15
CA ASP A 420 -7.30 21.89 -3.98
C ASP A 420 -8.49 21.72 -4.95
N PRO A 421 -8.63 22.62 -5.94
CA PRO A 421 -9.80 22.67 -6.82
C PRO A 421 -9.84 21.52 -7.83
N MET A 422 -10.99 21.39 -8.51
CA MET A 422 -11.15 20.47 -9.63
C MET A 422 -10.00 20.62 -10.62
N SER A 423 -9.45 19.49 -11.05
CA SER A 423 -8.28 19.48 -11.92
C SER A 423 -8.40 18.44 -13.03
N VAL A 424 -7.73 18.76 -14.14
CA VAL A 424 -7.53 17.89 -15.29
C VAL A 424 -6.04 17.66 -15.43
N THR A 425 -5.59 16.42 -15.33
CA THR A 425 -4.20 16.03 -15.59
C THR A 425 -4.14 15.26 -16.89
N ILE A 426 -3.23 15.67 -17.77
CA ILE A 426 -2.97 15.03 -19.05
C ILE A 426 -1.57 14.43 -19.00
N ASP A 427 -1.46 13.14 -19.34
CA ASP A 427 -0.19 12.42 -19.49
C ASP A 427 0.72 12.48 -18.26
N GLY A 428 0.12 12.53 -17.06
CA GLY A 428 0.85 12.62 -15.80
C GLY A 428 1.53 13.97 -15.55
N GLY A 429 1.20 15.00 -16.34
CA GLY A 429 1.70 16.35 -16.15
C GLY A 429 1.06 17.09 -14.96
N GLU A 430 1.36 18.38 -14.84
CA GLU A 430 0.82 19.21 -13.78
C GLU A 430 -0.71 19.34 -13.88
N PRO A 431 -1.43 19.44 -12.75
CA PRO A 431 -2.86 19.70 -12.72
C PRO A 431 -3.23 20.99 -13.49
N LEU A 432 -4.14 20.87 -14.45
CA LEU A 432 -4.72 21.99 -15.19
C LEU A 432 -6.08 22.33 -14.63
N HIS A 433 -6.43 23.61 -14.60
CA HIS A 433 -7.66 24.10 -13.98
C HIS A 433 -8.54 24.84 -14.98
N LEU A 434 -9.84 24.84 -14.69
CA LEU A 434 -10.83 25.61 -15.45
C LEU A 434 -10.61 27.11 -15.25
N ILE A 435 -10.79 27.89 -16.32
CA ILE A 435 -10.64 29.35 -16.31
C ILE A 435 -12.02 30.02 -16.17
N GLY A 436 -12.16 30.90 -15.18
CA GLY A 436 -13.42 31.39 -14.62
C GLY A 436 -14.46 32.09 -15.52
N ASN A 437 -14.22 32.31 -16.83
CA ASN A 437 -15.09 33.17 -17.65
C ASN A 437 -15.31 32.68 -19.09
N SER A 438 -14.79 31.51 -19.47
CA SER A 438 -14.90 30.98 -20.83
C SER A 438 -14.68 29.47 -20.86
N GLU A 439 -15.06 28.84 -21.97
CA GLU A 439 -14.68 27.44 -22.22
C GLU A 439 -13.16 27.32 -22.22
N THR A 440 -12.64 26.39 -21.43
CA THR A 440 -11.23 26.06 -21.29
C THR A 440 -10.94 24.87 -22.18
N PHE A 441 -9.98 25.00 -23.10
CA PHE A 441 -9.53 23.90 -23.96
C PHE A 441 -8.24 23.32 -23.40
N PHE A 442 -8.25 22.02 -23.11
CA PHE A 442 -7.09 21.29 -22.60
C PHE A 442 -6.38 20.53 -23.72
N ILE A 443 -7.16 19.93 -24.64
CA ILE A 443 -6.68 19.26 -25.86
C ILE A 443 -7.65 19.64 -26.99
N ASP A 444 -7.12 20.05 -28.15
CA ASP A 444 -7.93 20.35 -29.34
C ASP A 444 -7.28 19.72 -30.58
N GLU A 445 -7.43 18.39 -30.67
CA GLU A 445 -6.90 17.58 -31.76
C GLU A 445 -8.04 16.98 -32.60
N SER A 446 -7.72 16.57 -33.83
CA SER A 446 -8.73 16.06 -34.78
C SER A 446 -9.48 14.82 -34.29
N HIS A 447 -8.88 14.02 -33.41
CA HIS A 447 -9.44 12.76 -32.89
C HIS A 447 -9.81 12.84 -31.39
N LEU A 448 -9.31 13.86 -30.67
CA LEU A 448 -9.58 14.10 -29.26
C LEU A 448 -9.77 15.59 -29.01
N ARG A 449 -10.97 15.97 -28.55
CA ARG A 449 -11.25 17.33 -28.09
C ARG A 449 -11.67 17.33 -26.63
N LEU A 450 -10.79 17.80 -25.75
CA LEU A 450 -11.01 17.90 -24.31
C LEU A 450 -11.19 19.37 -23.92
N ARG A 451 -12.37 19.70 -23.41
CA ARG A 451 -12.71 21.06 -22.97
C ARG A 451 -13.51 21.04 -21.69
N GLY A 452 -13.62 22.18 -21.03
CA GLY A 452 -14.49 22.33 -19.89
C GLY A 452 -14.94 23.75 -19.63
N ASP A 453 -15.92 23.89 -18.75
CA ASP A 453 -16.52 25.15 -18.40
C ASP A 453 -16.96 25.14 -16.93
N ILE A 454 -17.07 26.33 -16.34
CA ILE A 454 -17.53 26.50 -14.97
C ILE A 454 -19.00 26.91 -15.00
N VAL A 455 -19.82 26.15 -14.29
CA VAL A 455 -21.18 26.52 -13.94
C VAL A 455 -21.11 27.36 -12.66
N PRO A 456 -21.57 28.63 -12.69
CA PRO A 456 -21.48 29.51 -11.53
C PRO A 456 -22.23 28.95 -10.31
N ALA A 457 -21.71 29.26 -9.11
CA ALA A 457 -22.32 28.88 -7.84
C ALA A 457 -23.76 29.42 -7.69
N SER A 458 -24.57 28.72 -6.90
CA SER A 458 -25.93 29.12 -6.52
C SER A 458 -26.03 29.44 -5.02
N THR A 459 -27.24 29.70 -4.52
CA THR A 459 -27.47 29.91 -3.08
C THR A 459 -27.31 28.62 -2.26
N GLU A 460 -27.43 27.45 -2.89
CA GLU A 460 -27.43 26.14 -2.23
C GLU A 460 -26.19 25.29 -2.59
N TRP A 461 -25.50 25.61 -3.69
CA TRP A 461 -24.42 24.80 -4.26
C TRP A 461 -23.20 25.66 -4.61
N GLY A 462 -22.00 25.08 -4.45
CA GLY A 462 -20.75 25.66 -4.90
C GLY A 462 -20.68 25.79 -6.42
N ALA A 463 -19.64 26.44 -6.94
CA ALA A 463 -19.41 26.48 -8.38
C ALA A 463 -19.02 25.09 -8.88
N ASP A 464 -19.63 24.65 -9.97
CA ASP A 464 -19.46 23.33 -10.55
C ASP A 464 -18.59 23.40 -11.79
N GLY A 465 -17.75 22.38 -11.99
CA GLY A 465 -16.95 22.22 -13.20
C GLY A 465 -17.53 21.16 -14.12
N ARG A 466 -17.50 21.40 -15.43
CA ARG A 466 -17.89 20.43 -16.44
C ARG A 466 -16.74 20.16 -17.37
N ILE A 467 -16.43 18.88 -17.60
CA ILE A 467 -15.44 18.42 -18.58
C ILE A 467 -16.16 17.60 -19.65
N ARG A 468 -15.87 17.91 -20.92
CA ARG A 468 -16.40 17.24 -22.10
C ARG A 468 -15.25 16.78 -22.99
N MET A 469 -15.24 15.50 -23.32
CA MET A 469 -14.26 14.86 -24.17
C MET A 469 -14.95 14.24 -25.38
N ASN A 470 -14.64 14.72 -26.59
CA ASN A 470 -15.13 14.12 -27.83
C ASN A 470 -14.04 13.23 -28.43
N LEU A 471 -14.41 11.97 -28.70
CA LEU A 471 -13.61 10.90 -29.29
C LEU A 471 -14.31 10.42 -30.57
N GLY A 472 -14.15 11.14 -31.67
CA GLY A 472 -14.91 10.90 -32.90
C GLY A 472 -16.42 11.10 -32.70
N SER A 473 -17.21 10.03 -32.84
CA SER A 473 -18.67 10.05 -32.59
C SER A 473 -19.06 9.86 -31.12
N THR A 474 -18.12 9.47 -30.28
CA THR A 474 -18.34 9.22 -28.85
C THR A 474 -18.08 10.50 -28.06
N GLU A 475 -18.92 10.81 -27.09
CA GLU A 475 -18.73 11.90 -26.15
C GLU A 475 -18.71 11.37 -24.72
N LEU A 476 -17.68 11.72 -23.95
CA LEU A 476 -17.62 11.51 -22.51
C LEU A 476 -17.85 12.87 -21.82
N SER A 477 -18.78 12.91 -20.86
CA SER A 477 -19.04 14.10 -20.05
C SER A 477 -18.89 13.76 -18.57
N ILE A 478 -18.01 14.51 -17.91
CA ILE A 478 -17.72 14.43 -16.48
C ILE A 478 -18.18 15.74 -15.85
N VAL A 479 -19.19 15.70 -15.00
CA VAL A 479 -19.77 16.89 -14.36
C VAL A 479 -19.48 16.83 -12.88
N GLN A 480 -18.90 17.87 -12.31
CA GLN A 480 -18.78 18.01 -10.88
C GLN A 480 -20.07 18.60 -10.30
N HIS A 481 -20.49 18.08 -9.15
CA HIS A 481 -21.47 18.67 -8.26
C HIS A 481 -20.84 18.96 -6.90
N THR A 482 -20.98 20.20 -6.43
CA THR A 482 -20.27 20.72 -5.26
C THR A 482 -21.27 21.17 -4.20
N GLU A 483 -21.33 20.43 -3.09
CA GLU A 483 -22.10 20.81 -1.91
C GLU A 483 -21.28 21.70 -1.00
N GLY A 484 -21.88 22.77 -0.48
CA GLY A 484 -21.15 23.74 0.33
C GLY A 484 -20.18 24.59 -0.48
N ARG A 485 -19.24 25.27 0.19
CA ARG A 485 -18.35 26.29 -0.40
C ARG A 485 -16.95 26.28 0.21
N GLY A 486 -15.97 26.84 -0.51
CA GLY A 486 -14.58 26.93 -0.07
C GLY A 486 -13.96 25.57 0.27
N GLU A 487 -13.06 25.55 1.27
CA GLU A 487 -12.36 24.34 1.75
C GLU A 487 -13.29 23.26 2.33
N ALA A 488 -14.46 23.65 2.82
CA ALA A 488 -15.43 22.72 3.41
C ALA A 488 -16.40 22.14 2.37
N GLY A 489 -16.26 22.50 1.09
CA GLY A 489 -17.12 22.01 0.01
C GLY A 489 -16.83 20.56 -0.33
N ASN A 490 -17.87 19.74 -0.48
CA ASN A 490 -17.77 18.35 -0.91
C ASN A 490 -18.06 18.26 -2.41
N ALA A 491 -17.06 17.87 -3.20
CA ALA A 491 -17.13 17.80 -4.65
C ALA A 491 -17.21 16.35 -5.14
N MET A 492 -18.18 16.09 -6.00
CA MET A 492 -18.53 14.75 -6.50
C MET A 492 -18.63 14.79 -8.02
N LEU A 493 -18.28 13.70 -8.71
CA LEU A 493 -18.38 13.61 -10.17
C LEU A 493 -19.55 12.75 -10.61
N ASP A 494 -20.19 13.17 -11.69
CA ASP A 494 -21.09 12.37 -12.49
C ASP A 494 -20.40 12.06 -13.82
N LEU A 495 -20.52 10.80 -14.25
CA LEU A 495 -19.94 10.31 -15.50
C LEU A 495 -21.04 9.87 -16.45
N SER A 496 -20.98 10.37 -17.68
CA SER A 496 -21.88 9.98 -18.77
C SER A 496 -21.11 9.75 -20.07
N VAL A 497 -21.56 8.75 -20.84
CA VAL A 497 -20.97 8.39 -22.14
C VAL A 497 -22.08 8.33 -23.17
N ALA A 498 -21.93 9.06 -24.27
CA ALA A 498 -22.89 9.12 -25.37
C ALA A 498 -22.22 8.75 -26.70
N GLY A 499 -23.02 8.44 -27.72
CA GLY A 499 -22.51 8.21 -29.08
C GLY A 499 -21.95 6.80 -29.36
N LEU A 500 -22.23 5.84 -28.47
CA LEU A 500 -21.76 4.45 -28.58
C LEU A 500 -22.57 3.58 -29.56
N GLY A 501 -23.69 4.08 -30.11
CA GLY A 501 -24.64 3.29 -30.92
C GLY A 501 -24.14 2.81 -32.29
N GLY A 502 -22.95 3.23 -32.73
CA GLY A 502 -22.30 2.78 -33.97
C GLY A 502 -21.16 1.76 -33.77
N ILE A 503 -20.88 1.37 -32.52
CA ILE A 503 -19.79 0.46 -32.16
C ILE A 503 -20.30 -0.99 -32.30
N MET A 504 -19.59 -1.81 -33.09
CA MET A 504 -19.97 -3.21 -33.31
C MET A 504 -19.38 -4.14 -32.24
N GLU A 505 -18.36 -3.68 -31.53
CA GLU A 505 -17.68 -4.41 -30.46
C GLU A 505 -18.47 -4.38 -29.14
N PRO A 506 -18.43 -5.46 -28.34
CA PRO A 506 -19.06 -5.46 -27.03
C PRO A 506 -18.37 -4.46 -26.11
N VAL A 507 -19.17 -3.59 -25.48
CA VAL A 507 -18.73 -2.63 -24.47
C VAL A 507 -18.75 -3.35 -23.12
N GLY A 508 -17.61 -3.50 -22.45
CA GLY A 508 -17.50 -3.99 -21.08
C GLY A 508 -17.55 -2.87 -20.04
N GLY A 509 -17.43 -3.21 -18.76
CA GLY A 509 -17.57 -2.31 -17.63
C GLY A 509 -19.02 -2.08 -17.21
N TRP A 510 -19.22 -1.35 -16.10
CA TRP A 510 -20.54 -1.15 -15.49
C TRP A 510 -21.59 -0.51 -16.41
N LEU A 511 -21.15 0.29 -17.39
CA LEU A 511 -22.03 0.94 -18.38
C LEU A 511 -22.21 0.11 -19.65
N GLY A 512 -21.52 -1.02 -19.75
CA GLY A 512 -21.54 -1.99 -20.83
C GLY A 512 -22.34 -3.26 -20.49
N VAL A 513 -21.97 -4.37 -21.13
CA VAL A 513 -22.65 -5.68 -21.02
C VAL A 513 -22.44 -6.37 -19.67
N ASP A 514 -21.39 -5.99 -18.93
CA ASP A 514 -21.13 -6.52 -17.58
C ASP A 514 -22.15 -6.01 -16.56
N GLY A 515 -22.79 -4.88 -16.85
CA GLY A 515 -23.93 -4.35 -16.12
C GLY A 515 -23.61 -3.85 -14.70
N PRO A 516 -24.63 -3.33 -14.00
CA PRO A 516 -24.47 -2.69 -12.69
C PRO A 516 -24.29 -3.67 -11.54
N GLN A 517 -24.44 -4.99 -11.74
CA GLN A 517 -24.29 -5.97 -10.65
C GLN A 517 -22.88 -5.95 -10.04
N LEU A 518 -21.88 -5.55 -10.83
CA LEU A 518 -20.50 -5.40 -10.38
C LEU A 518 -20.25 -4.07 -9.63
N ALA A 519 -21.23 -3.17 -9.56
CA ALA A 519 -21.18 -1.92 -8.81
C ALA A 519 -21.50 -2.09 -7.32
N GLY A 520 -21.68 -3.34 -6.88
CA GLY A 520 -21.98 -3.71 -5.50
C GLY A 520 -23.49 -3.75 -5.23
N GLU A 521 -23.86 -4.47 -4.19
CA GLU A 521 -25.22 -4.51 -3.67
C GLU A 521 -25.35 -3.57 -2.48
N ARG A 522 -26.54 -3.01 -2.30
CA ARG A 522 -26.86 -2.20 -1.12
C ARG A 522 -26.62 -3.04 0.14
N PRO A 523 -25.93 -2.52 1.17
CA PRO A 523 -25.74 -3.23 2.43
C PRO A 523 -27.08 -3.71 3.00
N ILE A 524 -27.10 -4.91 3.57
CA ILE A 524 -28.34 -5.53 4.10
C ILE A 524 -29.00 -4.65 5.15
N GLU A 525 -28.19 -3.97 5.98
CA GLU A 525 -28.62 -2.99 6.98
C GLU A 525 -29.25 -1.72 6.41
N CYS A 526 -29.09 -1.47 5.11
CA CYS A 526 -29.65 -0.35 4.36
C CYS A 526 -30.83 -0.77 3.48
N MET A 527 -31.20 -2.05 3.43
CA MET A 527 -32.42 -2.49 2.78
C MET A 527 -33.61 -2.21 3.70
N GLU A 528 -34.48 -1.26 3.32
CA GLU A 528 -35.74 -1.06 4.03
C GLU A 528 -36.71 -2.24 3.78
N ASP A 529 -37.54 -2.58 4.78
CA ASP A 529 -38.59 -3.62 4.73
C ASP A 529 -39.70 -3.35 3.71
#